data_AF-A0A929Y8Y8-F1
#
_entry.id   AF-A0A929Y8Y8-F1
#
_cell.length_a   1.000
_cell.length_b   1.000
_cell.length_c   1.000
_cell.angle_alpha   90.00
_cell.angle_beta   90.00
_cell.angle_gamma   90.00
#
_symmetry.space_group_name_H-M   'P 1'
#
loop_
_entity.id
_entity.type
_entity.pdbx_description
1 polymer ?
#
loop_
_entity_poly.entity_id
_entity_poly.type
_entity_poly.pdbx_seq_one_letter_code
_entity_poly.pdbx_strand_id
1 'polypeptide(L)'
;MILLMDEYTEKSRLLHESLKSAGIAHDCICVFYNGYLPDDVISPYAYYSGCMAQQSGRPKYFNELEIPFGFEIRGNNSTAQLYDYEKRRAGIFYAEPRHLRNINIVDYLNEAGGAVFSDHYNKYGKRFAQTLLD
;
A
#
# COMPACT_ATOMS: atom_id res chain seq x y z
N MET A 1 -0.98 -23.50 15.60
CA MET A 1 0.42 -23.03 15.45
C MET A 1 0.38 -21.63 14.87
N ILE A 2 1.32 -20.75 15.20
CA ILE A 2 1.37 -19.38 14.64
C ILE A 2 2.60 -19.25 13.76
N LEU A 3 2.44 -18.72 12.56
CA LEU A 3 3.52 -18.22 11.72
C LEU A 3 3.56 -16.70 11.91
N LEU A 4 4.54 -16.22 12.69
CA LEU A 4 4.76 -14.80 12.91
C LEU A 4 5.87 -14.30 11.99
N MET A 5 5.59 -13.27 11.19
CA MET A 5 6.50 -12.67 10.23
C MET A 5 6.60 -11.17 10.48
N ASP A 6 7.80 -10.62 10.30
CA ASP A 6 8.02 -9.18 10.41
C ASP A 6 7.41 -8.46 9.19
N GLU A 7 7.82 -8.87 7.99
CA GLU A 7 7.31 -8.38 6.70
C GLU A 7 6.88 -9.51 5.77
N TYR A 8 5.88 -9.23 4.93
CA TYR A 8 5.38 -10.15 3.91
C TYR A 8 6.12 -10.02 2.58
N THR A 9 7.42 -10.35 2.61
CA THR A 9 8.27 -10.40 1.41
C THR A 9 8.02 -11.66 0.58
N GLU A 10 8.67 -11.78 -0.57
CA GLU A 10 8.61 -13.01 -1.39
C GLU A 10 9.06 -14.26 -0.61
N LYS A 11 10.11 -14.16 0.22
CA LYS A 11 10.61 -15.29 1.02
C LYS A 11 9.58 -15.73 2.06
N SER A 12 8.98 -14.76 2.76
CA SER A 12 7.90 -14.96 3.72
C SER A 12 6.68 -15.63 3.07
N ARG A 13 6.31 -15.15 1.87
CA ARG A 13 5.23 -15.73 1.05
C ARG A 13 5.51 -17.19 0.69
N LEU A 14 6.72 -17.51 0.23
CA LEU A 14 7.09 -18.88 -0.15
C LEU A 14 7.03 -19.84 1.05
N LEU A 15 7.47 -19.40 2.23
CA LEU A 15 7.34 -20.19 3.45
C LEU A 15 5.87 -20.42 3.82
N HIS A 16 5.06 -19.36 3.80
CA HIS A 16 3.63 -19.44 4.09
C HIS A 16 2.91 -20.42 3.15
N GLU A 17 3.16 -20.32 1.84
CA GLU A 17 2.60 -21.22 0.83
C GLU A 17 3.08 -22.67 1.02
N SER A 18 4.36 -22.87 1.36
CA SER A 18 4.92 -24.21 1.59
C SER A 18 4.25 -24.92 2.77
N LEU A 19 4.02 -24.21 3.88
CA LEU A 19 3.32 -24.76 5.05
C LEU A 19 1.86 -25.10 4.72
N LYS A 20 1.18 -24.26 3.93
CA LYS A 20 -0.17 -24.53 3.44
C LYS A 20 -0.21 -25.77 2.55
N SER A 21 0.71 -25.88 1.59
CA SER A 21 0.81 -27.04 0.69
C SER A 21 1.14 -28.34 1.43
N ALA A 22 1.87 -28.25 2.54
CA ALA A 22 2.15 -29.39 3.42
C ALA A 22 0.97 -29.79 4.33
N GLY A 23 -0.17 -29.07 4.27
CA GLY A 23 -1.35 -29.34 5.09
C GLY A 23 -1.18 -28.97 6.56
N ILE A 24 -0.20 -28.12 6.90
CA ILE A 24 0.04 -27.71 8.28
C ILE A 24 -0.91 -26.58 8.63
N ALA A 25 -1.82 -26.80 9.59
CA ALA A 25 -2.75 -25.76 10.05
C ALA A 25 -2.04 -24.70 10.90
N HIS A 26 -2.15 -23.43 10.50
CA HIS A 26 -1.56 -22.29 11.21
C HIS A 26 -2.31 -20.99 10.94
N ASP A 27 -2.21 -20.07 11.90
CA ASP A 27 -2.56 -18.67 11.69
C ASP A 27 -1.32 -17.90 11.24
N CYS A 28 -1.48 -17.10 10.20
CA CYS A 28 -0.40 -16.31 9.62
C CYS A 28 -0.52 -14.85 10.06
N ILE A 29 0.46 -14.36 10.83
CA ILE A 29 0.47 -13.00 11.38
C ILE A 29 1.67 -12.24 10.81
N CYS A 30 1.42 -11.09 10.19
CA CYS A 30 2.45 -10.16 9.70
C CYS A 30 2.41 -8.87 10.50
N VAL A 31 3.54 -8.53 11.15
CA VAL A 31 3.65 -7.34 11.99
C VAL A 31 3.52 -6.08 11.14
N PHE A 32 4.33 -5.97 10.09
CA PHE A 32 4.24 -4.86 9.14
C PHE A 32 2.96 -4.95 8.28
N TYR A 33 2.23 -3.85 8.17
CA TYR A 33 1.07 -3.74 7.30
C TYR A 33 1.35 -2.83 6.11
N ASN A 34 1.51 -3.43 4.94
CA ASN A 34 1.79 -2.72 3.68
C ASN A 34 0.52 -2.40 2.86
N GLY A 35 -0.68 -2.60 3.42
CA GLY A 35 -1.95 -2.40 2.70
C GLY A 35 -2.36 -3.51 1.72
N TYR A 36 -1.45 -4.42 1.34
CA TYR A 36 -1.65 -5.41 0.26
C TYR A 36 -1.37 -6.86 0.70
N LEU A 37 -1.53 -7.16 1.99
CA LEU A 37 -1.42 -8.52 2.50
C LEU A 37 -2.50 -9.44 1.90
N PRO A 38 -2.22 -10.75 1.69
CA PRO A 38 -3.24 -11.73 1.31
C PRO A 38 -4.36 -11.84 2.35
N ASP A 39 -5.54 -12.34 1.94
CA ASP A 39 -6.72 -12.40 2.81
C ASP A 39 -6.57 -13.33 4.01
N ASP A 40 -5.69 -14.33 3.92
CA ASP A 40 -5.39 -15.29 4.97
C ASP A 40 -4.22 -14.86 5.87
N VAL A 41 -3.74 -13.63 5.73
CA VAL A 41 -2.68 -13.05 6.57
C VAL A 41 -3.25 -11.93 7.43
N ILE A 42 -3.10 -12.07 8.74
CA ILE A 42 -3.58 -11.12 9.74
C ILE A 42 -2.47 -10.11 10.03
N SER A 43 -2.81 -8.83 10.08
CA SER A 43 -1.92 -7.83 10.67
C SER A 43 -2.59 -7.15 11.87
N PRO A 44 -1.89 -6.97 13.00
CA PRO A 44 -2.44 -6.23 14.15
C PRO A 44 -2.92 -4.83 13.75
N TYR A 45 -2.17 -4.11 12.91
CA TYR A 45 -2.56 -2.78 12.43
C TYR A 45 -3.85 -2.84 11.62
N ALA A 46 -3.95 -3.76 10.66
CA ALA A 46 -5.14 -3.91 9.83
C ALA A 46 -6.37 -4.35 10.66
N TYR A 47 -6.16 -5.17 11.69
CA TYR A 47 -7.21 -5.65 12.58
C TYR A 47 -7.78 -4.51 13.41
N TYR A 48 -6.92 -3.79 14.15
CA TYR A 48 -7.36 -2.72 15.06
C TYR A 48 -7.79 -1.44 14.33
N SER A 49 -7.32 -1.20 13.10
CA SER A 49 -7.82 -0.09 12.25
C SER A 49 -9.15 -0.41 11.55
N GLY A 50 -9.67 -1.64 11.68
CA GLY A 50 -10.90 -2.07 10.99
C GLY A 50 -10.72 -2.33 9.49
N CYS A 51 -9.49 -2.26 8.97
CA CYS A 51 -9.19 -2.53 7.56
C CYS A 51 -9.44 -4.00 7.18
N MET A 52 -9.35 -4.94 8.11
CA MET A 52 -9.66 -6.35 7.85
C MET A 52 -11.17 -6.63 7.68
N ALA A 53 -12.02 -5.85 8.34
CA ALA A 53 -13.48 -5.97 8.20
C ALA A 53 -13.99 -5.32 6.91
N GLN A 54 -13.21 -4.40 6.34
CA GLN A 54 -13.55 -3.67 5.13
C GLN A 54 -13.09 -4.41 3.87
N GLN A 55 -13.81 -5.48 3.52
CA GLN A 55 -13.51 -6.28 2.32
C GLN A 55 -14.13 -5.73 1.02
N SER A 56 -14.85 -4.60 1.08
CA SER A 56 -15.47 -3.99 -0.10
C SER A 56 -14.56 -2.95 -0.74
N GLY A 57 -14.48 -2.97 -2.07
CA GLY A 57 -13.72 -2.02 -2.88
C GLY A 57 -12.68 -2.71 -3.76
N ARG A 58 -11.86 -1.89 -4.41
CA ARG A 58 -10.71 -2.32 -5.20
C ARG A 58 -9.57 -1.32 -5.02
N PRO A 59 -8.32 -1.71 -5.32
CA PRO A 59 -7.22 -0.76 -5.29
C PRO A 59 -7.54 0.46 -6.17
N LYS A 60 -7.14 1.65 -5.71
CA LYS A 60 -7.21 2.85 -6.54
C LYS A 60 -6.16 2.74 -7.63
N TYR A 61 -6.57 2.88 -8.89
CA TYR A 61 -5.65 3.08 -10.00
C TYR A 61 -5.02 4.47 -9.87
N PHE A 62 -3.81 4.66 -10.40
CA PHE A 62 -3.00 5.85 -10.10
C PHE A 62 -3.70 7.20 -10.39
N ASN A 63 -4.60 7.26 -11.38
CA ASN A 63 -5.33 8.47 -11.76
C ASN A 63 -6.66 8.66 -11.00
N GLU A 64 -6.98 7.78 -10.06
CA GLU A 64 -8.17 7.86 -9.19
C GLU A 64 -7.84 8.44 -7.81
N LEU A 65 -6.60 8.89 -7.64
CA LEU A 65 -6.23 9.74 -6.51
C LEU A 65 -7.07 11.00 -6.54
N GLU A 66 -7.64 11.37 -5.40
CA GLU A 66 -8.37 12.63 -5.25
C GLU A 66 -7.36 13.77 -5.24
N ILE A 67 -7.52 14.72 -6.16
CA ILE A 67 -6.57 15.83 -6.36
C ILE A 67 -7.30 17.17 -6.43
N PRO A 68 -6.64 18.29 -6.07
CA PRO A 68 -7.20 19.61 -6.25
C PRO A 68 -7.53 19.93 -7.72
N PHE A 69 -8.53 20.79 -7.94
CA PHE A 69 -8.88 21.25 -9.28
C PHE A 69 -7.69 21.92 -9.98
N GLY A 70 -7.47 21.57 -11.25
CA GLY A 70 -6.37 22.09 -12.07
C GLY A 70 -5.04 21.34 -11.91
N PHE A 71 -4.96 20.37 -11.01
CA PHE A 71 -3.77 19.53 -10.87
C PHE A 71 -3.80 18.38 -11.88
N GLU A 72 -2.62 17.86 -12.22
CA GLU A 72 -2.43 16.80 -13.20
C GLU A 72 -1.66 15.62 -12.59
N ILE A 73 -2.10 14.40 -12.88
CA ILE A 73 -1.33 13.19 -12.56
C ILE A 73 -0.64 12.67 -13.82
N ARG A 74 0.70 12.59 -13.78
CA ARG A 74 1.55 12.06 -14.85
C ARG A 74 2.12 10.71 -14.41
N GLY A 75 1.91 9.64 -15.17
CA GLY A 75 2.28 8.28 -14.77
C GLY A 75 2.97 7.46 -15.85
N ASN A 76 3.88 6.59 -15.44
CA ASN A 76 4.48 5.55 -16.28
C ASN A 76 4.15 4.15 -15.72
N ASN A 77 4.85 3.09 -16.16
CA ASN A 77 4.64 1.71 -15.71
C ASN A 77 5.16 1.40 -14.29
N SER A 78 5.89 2.32 -13.67
CA SER A 78 6.59 2.11 -12.40
C SER A 78 6.14 3.06 -11.29
N THR A 79 5.80 4.30 -11.61
CA THR A 79 5.38 5.35 -10.68
C THR A 79 4.52 6.39 -11.38
N ALA A 80 3.86 7.25 -10.61
CA ALA A 80 3.26 8.50 -11.07
C ALA A 80 3.68 9.69 -10.20
N GLN A 81 3.38 10.90 -10.66
CA GLN A 81 3.59 12.14 -9.93
C GLN A 81 2.37 13.04 -10.07
N LEU A 82 2.10 13.83 -9.02
CA LEU A 82 1.10 14.88 -9.02
C LEU A 82 1.77 16.22 -9.32
N TYR A 83 1.21 16.99 -10.23
CA TYR A 83 1.70 18.30 -10.66
C TYR A 83 0.65 19.39 -10.49
N ASP A 84 1.14 20.56 -10.10
CA ASP A 84 0.45 21.85 -10.14
C ASP A 84 1.21 22.72 -11.13
N TYR A 85 0.72 22.77 -12.38
CA TYR A 85 1.49 23.23 -13.54
C TYR A 85 2.84 22.50 -13.66
N GLU A 86 3.95 23.21 -13.47
CA GLU A 86 5.31 22.64 -13.53
C GLU A 86 5.84 22.19 -12.16
N LYS A 87 5.11 22.50 -11.07
CA LYS A 87 5.54 22.14 -9.72
C LYS A 87 5.12 20.73 -9.37
N ARG A 88 6.09 19.88 -9.04
CA ARG A 88 5.81 18.54 -8.50
C ARG A 88 5.31 18.66 -7.06
N ARG A 89 4.11 18.14 -6.80
CA ARG A 89 3.43 18.19 -5.51
C ARG A 89 3.41 16.87 -4.77
N ALA A 90 3.44 15.74 -5.49
CA ALA A 90 3.53 14.43 -4.87
C ALA A 90 4.24 13.40 -5.76
N GLY A 91 4.80 12.36 -5.13
CA GLY A 91 5.17 11.09 -5.77
C GLY A 91 4.13 10.02 -5.45
N ILE A 92 3.70 9.27 -6.45
CA ILE A 92 2.74 8.16 -6.33
C ILE A 92 3.50 6.86 -6.64
N PHE A 93 3.61 5.99 -5.63
CA PHE A 93 4.29 4.71 -5.71
C PHE A 93 3.28 3.58 -5.84
N TYR A 94 3.52 2.70 -6.80
CA TYR A 94 2.59 1.61 -7.08
C TYR A 94 2.82 0.41 -6.16
N ALA A 95 1.73 -0.30 -5.87
CA ALA A 95 1.78 -1.62 -5.26
C ALA A 95 2.38 -2.64 -6.22
N GLU A 96 3.02 -3.67 -5.68
CA GLU A 96 3.46 -4.80 -6.49
C GLU A 96 2.25 -5.67 -6.90
N PRO A 97 2.18 -6.14 -8.16
CA PRO A 97 3.11 -5.87 -9.24
C PRO A 97 2.86 -4.50 -9.91
N ARG A 98 3.91 -3.68 -10.10
CA ARG A 98 3.80 -2.26 -10.51
C ARG A 98 3.05 -2.00 -11.82
N HIS A 99 3.05 -2.95 -12.76
CA HIS A 99 2.37 -2.78 -14.04
C HIS A 99 0.85 -2.61 -13.89
N LEU A 100 0.26 -3.04 -12.77
CA LEU A 100 -1.14 -2.80 -12.44
C LEU A 100 -1.42 -1.35 -12.02
N ARG A 101 -0.38 -0.55 -11.74
CA ARG A 101 -0.43 0.88 -11.38
C ARG A 101 -1.45 1.22 -10.28
N ASN A 102 -1.63 0.29 -9.34
CA ASN A 102 -2.45 0.48 -8.15
C ASN A 102 -1.66 1.30 -7.13
N ILE A 103 -2.29 2.28 -6.48
CA ILE A 103 -1.62 3.16 -5.51
C ILE A 103 -1.27 2.37 -4.24
N ASN A 104 -0.02 2.44 -3.81
CA ASN A 104 0.42 1.99 -2.49
C ASN A 104 0.70 3.18 -1.58
N ILE A 105 1.59 4.08 -1.99
CA ILE A 105 2.02 5.22 -1.19
C ILE A 105 1.94 6.49 -2.02
N VAL A 106 1.50 7.58 -1.41
CA VAL A 106 1.56 8.93 -1.98
C VAL A 106 2.38 9.82 -1.06
N ASP A 107 3.57 10.22 -1.51
CA ASP A 107 4.46 11.14 -0.79
C ASP A 107 4.18 12.57 -1.23
N TYR A 108 3.66 13.38 -0.32
CA TYR A 108 3.40 14.80 -0.57
C TYR A 108 4.65 15.63 -0.27
N LEU A 109 4.98 16.54 -1.18
CA LEU A 109 6.25 17.27 -1.19
C LEU A 109 6.09 18.72 -0.71
N ASN A 110 7.11 19.23 -0.03
CA ASN A 110 7.29 20.65 0.20
C ASN A 110 7.83 21.37 -1.07
N GLU A 111 7.94 22.70 -1.02
CA GLU A 111 8.45 23.50 -2.15
C GLU A 111 9.90 23.18 -2.52
N ALA A 112 10.70 22.61 -1.62
CA ALA A 112 12.06 22.15 -1.89
C ALA A 112 12.11 20.74 -2.51
N GLY A 113 10.96 20.06 -2.67
CA GLY A 113 10.84 18.72 -3.23
C GLY A 113 11.07 17.58 -2.22
N GLY A 114 11.24 17.89 -0.93
CA GLY A 114 11.31 16.91 0.15
C GLY A 114 9.93 16.44 0.56
N ALA A 115 9.77 15.13 0.81
CA ALA A 115 8.50 14.57 1.29
C ALA A 115 8.24 14.99 2.75
N VAL A 116 7.03 15.46 3.04
CA VAL A 116 6.60 15.93 4.38
C VAL A 116 5.57 15.02 5.03
N PHE A 117 4.77 14.30 4.23
CA PHE A 117 3.94 13.23 4.72
C PHE A 117 3.64 12.22 3.62
N SER A 118 3.42 10.97 4.02
CA SER A 118 3.10 9.85 3.16
C SER A 118 1.74 9.29 3.50
N ASP A 119 0.83 9.27 2.53
CA ASP A 119 -0.46 8.58 2.64
C ASP A 119 -0.33 7.14 2.15
N HIS A 120 -0.77 6.18 2.97
CA HIS A 120 -0.71 4.75 2.68
C HIS A 120 -2.08 4.20 2.30
N TYR A 121 -2.15 3.51 1.17
CA TYR A 121 -3.36 2.95 0.58
C TYR A 121 -3.35 1.43 0.62
N ASN A 122 -4.52 0.83 0.82
CA ASN A 122 -4.69 -0.62 0.83
C ASN A 122 -5.35 -1.16 -0.44
N LYS A 123 -5.38 -2.49 -0.55
CA LYS A 123 -6.00 -3.24 -1.66
C LYS A 123 -7.51 -3.01 -1.83
N TYR A 124 -8.15 -2.25 -0.94
CA TYR A 124 -9.56 -1.87 -1.03
C TYR A 124 -9.74 -0.41 -1.47
N GLY A 125 -8.65 0.29 -1.80
CA GLY A 125 -8.66 1.66 -2.30
C GLY A 125 -8.79 2.72 -1.21
N LYS A 126 -8.60 2.33 0.07
CA LYS A 126 -8.72 3.23 1.22
C LYS A 126 -7.36 3.68 1.69
N ARG A 127 -7.26 4.96 2.04
CA ARG A 127 -6.13 5.47 2.82
C ARG A 127 -6.27 4.98 4.26
N PHE A 128 -5.36 4.14 4.72
CA PHE A 128 -5.44 3.51 6.04
C PHE A 128 -4.46 4.11 7.07
N ALA A 129 -3.41 4.78 6.62
CA ALA A 129 -2.43 5.42 7.48
C ALA A 129 -1.85 6.67 6.82
N GLN A 130 -1.27 7.54 7.65
CA GLN A 130 -0.45 8.67 7.22
C GLN A 130 0.80 8.71 8.10
N THR A 131 1.96 8.89 7.49
CA THR A 131 3.24 9.10 8.19
C THR A 131 3.65 10.56 8.01
N LEU A 132 3.91 11.28 9.11
CA LEU A 132 4.61 12.56 9.04
C LEU A 132 6.12 12.30 8.89
N LEU A 133 6.77 13.08 8.03
CA LEU A 133 8.19 13.00 7.75
C LEU A 133 8.87 14.29 8.23
N ASP A 134 10.04 14.15 8.83
CA ASP A 134 10.88 15.25 9.33
C ASP A 134 11.93 15.70 8.30
#